data_AF-A0A7L9BGR7-F1
#
_entry.id   AF-A0A7L9BGR7-F1
#
_cell.length_a   1.000
_cell.length_b   1.000
_cell.length_c   1.000
_cell.angle_alpha   90.00
_cell.angle_beta   90.00
_cell.angle_gamma   90.00
#
_symmetry.space_group_name_H-M   'P 1'
#
loop_
_entity.id
_entity.type
_entity.pdbx_description
1 polymer ?
#
loop_
_entity_poly.entity_id
_entity_poly.type
_entity_poly.pdbx_seq_one_letter_code
_entity_poly.pdbx_strand_id
1 'polypeptide(L)' 'MGKGDKKSKKGKRWIGSYGVSRNRKAIKARLKRTASKSAKPVAEGATAGATSKPRKVSRKKASA' A
#
# COMPACT_ATOMS: atom_id res chain seq x y z
N MET A 1 12.93 7.00 -11.83
CA MET A 1 12.66 6.25 -13.07
C MET A 1 11.25 6.53 -13.59
N GLY A 2 11.14 6.93 -14.87
CA GLY A 2 9.89 7.35 -15.52
C GLY A 2 9.05 6.21 -16.09
N LYS A 3 8.01 6.55 -16.86
CA LYS A 3 7.16 5.57 -17.56
C LYS A 3 7.89 4.88 -18.73
N GLY A 4 8.86 5.55 -19.34
CA GLY A 4 9.66 4.99 -20.46
C GLY A 4 10.68 3.94 -20.04
N ASP A 5 11.00 3.85 -18.74
CA ASP A 5 11.97 2.87 -18.25
C ASP A 5 11.32 1.47 -18.12
N LYS A 6 11.62 0.61 -19.10
CA LYS A 6 11.14 -0.76 -19.23
C LYS A 6 11.62 -1.72 -18.14
N LYS A 7 12.65 -1.37 -17.36
CA LYS A 7 13.17 -2.20 -16.25
C LYS A 7 12.50 -1.83 -14.93
N SER A 8 12.09 -0.58 -14.76
CA SER A 8 11.41 -0.12 -13.56
C SER A 8 10.00 -0.71 -13.39
N LYS A 9 9.53 -0.80 -12.14
CA LYS A 9 8.16 -1.18 -11.82
C LYS A 9 7.12 -0.24 -12.45
N LYS A 10 7.45 1.04 -12.61
CA LYS A 10 6.58 2.07 -13.19
C LYS A 10 6.44 1.88 -14.70
N GLY A 11 7.53 1.66 -15.45
CA GLY A 11 7.43 1.40 -16.88
C GLY A 11 6.85 0.03 -17.22
N LYS A 12 7.13 -1.01 -16.42
CA LYS A 12 6.41 -2.30 -16.53
C LYS A 12 4.89 -2.14 -16.32
N ARG A 13 4.46 -1.27 -15.40
CA ARG A 13 3.04 -0.93 -15.22
C ARG A 13 2.45 -0.21 -16.42
N TRP A 14 3.19 0.72 -17.01
CA TRP A 14 2.73 1.49 -18.16
C TRP A 14 2.56 0.62 -19.41
N ILE A 15 3.54 -0.24 -19.71
CA ILE A 15 3.54 -1.11 -20.89
C ILE A 15 2.63 -2.34 -20.69
N GLY A 16 2.26 -2.67 -19.45
CA GLY A 16 1.46 -3.86 -19.15
C GLY A 16 2.25 -5.18 -19.13
N SER A 17 3.59 -5.12 -19.11
CA SER A 17 4.43 -6.32 -19.05
C SER A 17 4.84 -6.68 -17.61
N TYR A 18 5.22 -7.94 -17.43
CA TYR A 18 5.73 -8.47 -16.16
C TYR A 18 7.24 -8.76 -16.28
N GLY A 19 7.90 -8.88 -15.14
CA GLY A 19 9.33 -9.18 -15.05
C GLY A 19 9.79 -9.18 -13.61
N VAL A 20 11.10 -9.13 -13.38
CA VAL A 20 11.69 -9.16 -12.03
C VAL A 20 11.09 -8.06 -11.13
N SER A 21 11.02 -6.82 -11.63
CA SER A 21 10.50 -5.66 -10.89
C SER A 21 8.97 -5.63 -10.71
N ARG A 22 8.22 -6.37 -11.54
CA ARG A 22 6.75 -6.51 -11.47
C ARG A 22 6.36 -7.99 -11.63
N ASN A 23 6.61 -8.80 -10.60
CA ASN A 23 6.36 -10.24 -10.62
C ASN A 23 4.86 -10.57 -10.40
N ARG A 24 4.27 -11.43 -11.24
CA ARG A 24 2.86 -11.87 -11.15
C ARG A 24 2.55 -12.58 -9.83
N LYS A 25 3.42 -13.49 -9.36
CA LYS A 25 3.20 -14.28 -8.14
C LYS A 25 3.11 -13.38 -6.91
N ALA A 26 4.04 -12.43 -6.80
CA ALA A 26 4.07 -11.46 -5.71
C ALA A 26 2.82 -10.54 -5.70
N ILE A 27 2.34 -10.13 -6.88
CA ILE A 27 1.11 -9.34 -6.99
C ILE A 27 -0.09 -10.15 -6.54
N LYS A 28 -0.27 -11.38 -7.04
CA LYS A 28 -1.37 -12.26 -6.61
C LYS A 28 -1.34 -12.51 -5.09
N ALA A 29 -0.16 -12.76 -4.52
CA ALA A 29 -0.02 -12.95 -3.08
C ALA A 29 -0.39 -11.69 -2.28
N ARG A 30 -0.01 -10.49 -2.77
CA ARG A 30 -0.40 -9.22 -2.14
C ARG A 30 -1.91 -8.97 -2.23
N LEU A 31 -2.52 -9.28 -3.37
CA LEU A 31 -3.98 -9.18 -3.56
C LEU A 31 -4.73 -10.13 -2.61
N LYS A 32 -4.30 -11.39 -2.48
CA LYS A 32 -4.88 -12.34 -1.53
C LYS A 32 -4.76 -11.87 -0.08
N ARG A 33 -3.59 -11.35 0.33
CA ARG A 33 -3.37 -10.80 1.68
C ARG A 33 -4.20 -9.55 1.96
N THR A 34 -4.43 -8.71 0.95
CA THR A 34 -5.25 -7.50 1.12
C THR A 34 -6.74 -7.85 1.16
N ALA A 35 -7.20 -8.79 0.34
CA ALA A 35 -8.58 -9.30 0.38
C ALA A 35 -8.94 -9.94 1.74
N SER A 36 -8.02 -10.72 2.34
CA SER A 36 -8.25 -11.26 3.68
C SER A 36 -8.13 -10.22 4.79
N LYS A 37 -7.40 -9.12 4.54
CA LYS A 37 -7.30 -7.99 5.48
C LYS A 37 -8.55 -7.10 5.42
N SER A 38 -9.16 -6.92 4.25
CA SER A 38 -10.38 -6.12 4.05
C SER A 38 -11.66 -6.79 4.57
N ALA A 39 -11.62 -8.09 4.90
CA ALA A 39 -12.68 -8.76 5.66
C ALA A 39 -12.67 -8.40 7.16
N LYS A 40 -11.71 -7.58 7.61
CA LYS A 40 -11.76 -6.87 8.90
C LYS A 40 -11.79 -5.37 8.59
N PRO A 41 -12.74 -4.59 9.13
CA PRO A 41 -12.81 -3.17 8.83
C PRO A 41 -11.61 -2.51 9.47
N VAL A 42 -10.65 -2.07 8.65
CA VAL A 42 -9.60 -1.16 9.10
C VAL A 42 -9.56 -0.02 8.11
N ALA A 43 -9.92 1.13 8.67
CA ALA A 43 -9.88 2.45 8.08
C ALA A 43 -8.56 2.79 7.37
N GLU A 44 -8.71 3.73 6.43
CA GLU A 44 -7.74 4.72 5.97
C GLU A 44 -6.45 4.28 5.25
N GLY A 45 -6.31 4.82 4.03
CA GLY A 45 -5.18 5.70 3.70
C GLY A 45 -3.78 5.10 3.83
N ALA A 46 -3.26 4.53 2.75
CA ALA A 46 -1.84 4.21 2.63
C ALA A 46 -1.28 4.70 1.28
N THR A 47 -1.29 6.02 1.10
CA THR A 47 -0.26 6.75 0.37
C THR A 47 0.89 7.08 1.32
N ALA A 48 2.12 6.99 0.79
CA ALA A 48 3.38 7.44 1.38
C ALA A 48 3.94 6.60 2.54
N GLY A 49 5.26 6.40 2.50
CA GLY A 49 6.00 5.63 3.48
C GLY A 49 6.31 6.42 4.76
N ALA A 50 7.04 5.73 5.63
CA ALA A 50 7.70 6.22 6.84
C ALA A 50 6.81 6.53 8.06
N THR A 51 7.17 5.83 9.14
CA THR A 51 7.07 6.20 10.57
C THR A 51 5.73 6.14 11.32
N SER A 52 5.80 5.32 12.38
CA SER A 52 5.14 5.39 13.69
C SER A 52 3.62 5.23 13.80
N LYS A 53 3.27 4.27 14.66
CA LYS A 53 1.93 3.95 15.17
C LYS A 53 1.21 5.22 15.68
N PRO A 54 -0.10 5.40 15.42
CA PRO A 54 -0.83 6.52 15.97
C PRO A 54 -0.94 6.42 17.50
N ARG A 55 -0.42 7.43 18.20
CA ARG A 55 -0.62 7.63 19.65
C ARG A 55 -2.09 8.02 19.88
N LYS A 56 -2.81 7.27 20.72
CA LYS A 56 -4.17 7.61 21.15
C LYS A 56 -4.14 8.95 21.92
N VAL A 57 -4.94 9.89 21.47
CA VAL A 57 -5.23 11.16 22.17
C VAL A 57 -6.17 10.90 23.34
N SER A 58 -5.76 11.26 24.56
CA SER A 58 -6.66 11.40 25.71
C SER A 58 -7.26 12.81 25.67
N ARG A 59 -8.60 12.90 25.60
CA ARG A 59 -9.30 14.19 25.79
C ARG A 59 -9.38 14.47 27.29
N LYS A 60 -8.89 15.63 27.72
CA LYS A 60 -9.02 16.11 29.10
C LYS A 60 -10.50 16.42 29.38
N LYS A 61 -11.02 15.94 30.53
CA LYS A 61 -12.34 16.33 31.06
C LYS A 61 -12.38 17.85 31.22
N ALA A 62 -13.40 18.49 30.67
CA ALA A 62 -13.83 19.80 31.10
C ALA A 62 -15.25 19.65 31.68
N SER A 63 -15.36 19.94 32.96
CA SER A 63 -16.57 20.09 33.76
C SER A 63 -17.25 21.41 33.45
N ALA A 64 -18.58 21.38 33.29
CA ALA A 64 -19.55 22.37 33.76
C ALA A 64 -20.95 21.77 33.56
#